data_AF-A0A524L6E8-F1
#
_entry.id   AF-A0A524L6E8-F1
#
_cell.length_a   1.000
_cell.length_b   1.000
_cell.length_c   1.000
_cell.angle_alpha   90.00
_cell.angle_beta   90.00
_cell.angle_gamma   90.00
#
_symmetry.space_group_name_H-M   'P 1'
#
loop_
_entity.id
_entity.type
_entity.pdbx_description
1 polymer ?
#
loop_
_entity_poly.entity_id
_entity_poly.type
_entity_poly.pdbx_seq_one_letter_code
_entity_poly.pdbx_strand_id
1 'polypeptide(L)'
;MFHCVSLRIIKNIVLIFCAILVINGTALAADRDVIVGFHQSDVTAKEKLIHDNGGKLKKDFHLINAVSASVPEANIEKMKKDQRIKYIVNDSIFSAADEYSSSWGVQYIGSQPVHTQGINGAGVKIAVLDTGIDYNHSDLKNIYKGGYDFINNDPDPWDDNCLSYFQTCHGTHVSGIIAAEQNDFGVIGVAPGASIYAVKVLDAGGFGAASLVIAGIEWAVANDMNIISMSLASDEDNAAVLEAVNAAYNSGILLVAAGGNTDGGSVQYPAAYDSVIAVAAIDQA
;
A
#
# COMPACT_ATOMS: atom_id res chain seq x y z
N MET A 1 -3.58 -13.97 64.52
CA MET A 1 -4.98 -14.12 64.98
C MET A 1 -5.75 -14.81 63.86
N PHE A 2 -6.17 -16.07 64.08
CA PHE A 2 -7.32 -16.84 63.51
C PHE A 2 -7.66 -16.72 62.01
N HIS A 3 -8.00 -17.74 61.20
CA HIS A 3 -8.26 -19.19 61.29
C HIS A 3 -8.43 -19.67 59.83
N CYS A 4 -7.68 -20.66 59.33
CA CYS A 4 -8.13 -22.03 59.00
C CYS A 4 -9.64 -22.25 58.75
N VAL A 5 -10.04 -22.64 57.52
CA VAL A 5 -11.06 -23.69 57.27
C VAL A 5 -10.70 -24.47 56.00
N SER A 6 -10.57 -25.78 56.19
CA SER A 6 -10.46 -26.86 55.20
C SER A 6 -11.86 -27.31 54.77
N LEU A 7 -12.06 -27.73 53.51
CA LEU A 7 -13.09 -28.74 53.21
C LEU A 7 -12.70 -29.63 52.01
N ARG A 8 -13.04 -30.91 52.17
CA ARG A 8 -12.61 -32.11 51.45
C ARG A 8 -13.56 -32.50 50.30
N ILE A 9 -12.97 -33.10 49.26
CA ILE A 9 -13.39 -34.33 48.52
C ILE A 9 -14.74 -34.33 47.77
N ILE A 10 -14.70 -34.63 46.46
CA ILE A 10 -15.44 -35.74 45.81
C ILE A 10 -14.66 -36.16 44.55
N LYS A 11 -14.25 -37.44 44.51
CA LYS A 11 -13.69 -38.14 43.34
C LYS A 11 -14.86 -38.61 42.46
N ASN A 12 -14.88 -38.26 41.18
CA ASN A 12 -15.68 -38.97 40.19
C ASN A 12 -14.74 -39.69 39.22
N ILE A 13 -14.75 -41.02 39.33
CA ILE A 13 -14.12 -41.97 38.41
C ILE A 13 -15.06 -42.12 37.22
N VAL A 14 -14.59 -41.78 36.01
CA VAL A 14 -15.24 -42.16 34.76
C VAL A 14 -14.34 -43.19 34.08
N LEU A 15 -14.77 -44.45 34.09
CA LEU A 15 -14.18 -45.52 33.28
C LEU A 15 -14.57 -45.28 31.81
N ILE A 16 -13.59 -44.97 30.97
CA ILE A 16 -13.76 -44.93 29.52
C ILE A 16 -13.42 -46.32 28.96
N PHE A 17 -14.43 -47.00 28.43
CA PHE A 17 -14.27 -48.23 27.65
C PHE A 17 -13.74 -47.86 26.25
N CYS A 18 -12.52 -48.31 25.93
CA CYS A 18 -11.92 -48.14 24.61
C CYS A 18 -12.40 -49.27 23.69
N ALA A 19 -13.38 -49.01 22.84
CA ALA A 19 -13.70 -49.88 21.70
C ALA A 19 -12.81 -49.47 20.51
N ILE A 20 -11.86 -50.33 20.15
CA ILE A 20 -11.04 -50.16 18.94
C ILE A 20 -11.91 -50.55 17.75
N LEU A 21 -12.38 -49.55 17.00
CA LEU A 21 -12.97 -49.73 15.68
C LEU A 21 -11.84 -49.62 14.65
N VAL A 22 -11.44 -50.75 14.06
CA VAL A 22 -10.50 -50.75 12.91
C VAL A 22 -11.29 -50.33 11.68
N ILE A 23 -11.19 -49.05 11.32
CA ILE A 23 -11.71 -48.55 10.04
C ILE A 23 -10.58 -48.73 9.02
N ASN A 24 -10.75 -49.68 8.09
CA ASN A 24 -9.97 -49.74 6.86
C ASN A 24 -10.37 -48.56 5.97
N GLY A 25 -9.77 -47.39 6.22
CA GLY A 25 -9.90 -46.23 5.35
C GLY A 25 -9.00 -46.39 4.13
N THR A 26 -9.57 -46.71 2.97
CA THR A 26 -8.94 -46.37 1.69
C THR A 26 -8.81 -44.85 1.66
N ALA A 27 -7.57 -44.33 1.71
CA ALA A 27 -7.33 -42.90 1.55
C ALA A 27 -7.88 -42.46 0.19
N LEU A 28 -8.93 -41.62 0.19
CA LEU A 28 -9.29 -40.85 -0.99
C LEU A 28 -8.06 -40.01 -1.35
N ALA A 29 -7.49 -40.23 -2.52
CA ALA A 29 -6.39 -39.41 -3.02
C ALA A 29 -6.87 -37.96 -3.06
N ALA A 30 -6.16 -37.05 -2.37
CA ALA A 30 -6.51 -35.64 -2.38
C ALA A 30 -6.41 -35.09 -3.81
N ASP A 31 -7.39 -34.30 -4.21
CA ASP A 31 -7.30 -33.53 -5.45
C ASP A 31 -6.32 -32.36 -5.25
N ARG A 32 -5.57 -32.02 -6.31
CA ARG A 32 -4.70 -30.85 -6.38
C ARG A 32 -5.12 -29.94 -7.52
N ASP A 33 -5.15 -28.65 -7.24
CA ASP A 33 -5.38 -27.63 -8.25
C ASP A 33 -4.10 -27.34 -9.03
N VAL A 34 -4.22 -27.44 -10.35
CA VAL A 34 -3.09 -27.36 -11.29
C VAL A 34 -3.45 -26.53 -12.51
N ILE A 35 -2.42 -25.95 -13.12
CA ILE A 35 -2.47 -25.44 -14.49
C ILE A 35 -1.80 -26.48 -15.40
N VAL A 36 -2.55 -26.97 -16.38
CA VAL A 36 -2.09 -27.94 -17.38
C VAL A 36 -1.91 -27.22 -18.70
N GLY A 37 -0.67 -27.11 -19.17
CA GLY A 37 -0.32 -26.57 -20.48
C GLY A 37 -0.26 -27.65 -21.54
N PHE A 38 -0.65 -27.33 -22.78
CA PHE A 38 -0.73 -28.26 -23.89
C PHE A 38 0.15 -27.80 -25.08
N HIS A 39 0.62 -28.75 -25.88
CA HIS A 39 1.38 -28.45 -27.09
C HIS A 39 0.51 -27.91 -28.26
N GLN A 40 -0.76 -28.29 -28.31
CA GLN A 40 -1.70 -27.91 -29.37
C GLN A 40 -3.05 -27.47 -28.79
N SER A 41 -3.72 -26.52 -29.45
CA SER A 41 -4.98 -25.93 -28.97
C SER A 41 -6.19 -26.68 -29.54
N ASP A 42 -6.76 -27.57 -28.75
CA ASP A 42 -8.08 -28.16 -28.99
C ASP A 42 -8.81 -28.27 -27.65
N VAL A 43 -9.79 -27.38 -27.43
CA VAL A 43 -10.52 -27.27 -26.15
C VAL A 43 -11.22 -28.58 -25.78
N THR A 44 -11.86 -29.23 -26.75
CA THR A 44 -12.57 -30.50 -26.54
C THR A 44 -11.60 -31.60 -26.13
N ALA A 45 -10.42 -31.63 -26.75
CA ALA A 45 -9.38 -32.59 -26.40
C ALA A 45 -8.77 -32.32 -25.02
N LYS A 46 -8.60 -31.05 -24.62
CA LYS A 46 -8.12 -30.67 -23.28
C LYS A 46 -9.10 -31.10 -22.20
N GLU A 47 -10.38 -30.72 -22.33
CA GLU A 47 -11.43 -31.05 -21.38
C GLU A 47 -11.58 -32.57 -21.21
N LYS A 48 -11.60 -33.30 -22.33
CA LYS A 48 -11.63 -34.76 -22.31
C LYS A 48 -10.42 -35.35 -21.59
N LEU A 49 -9.20 -34.84 -21.82
CA LEU A 49 -8.00 -35.34 -21.17
C LEU A 49 -8.06 -35.15 -19.64
N ILE A 50 -8.53 -33.99 -19.19
CA ILE A 50 -8.73 -33.72 -17.76
C ILE A 50 -9.75 -34.70 -17.16
N HIS A 51 -10.91 -34.87 -17.81
CA HIS A 51 -11.96 -35.80 -17.35
C HIS A 51 -11.52 -37.28 -17.36
N ASP A 52 -10.81 -37.73 -18.39
CA ASP A 52 -10.28 -39.10 -18.51
C ASP A 52 -9.29 -39.45 -17.38
N ASN A 53 -8.70 -38.43 -16.75
CA ASN A 53 -7.80 -38.59 -15.60
C ASN A 53 -8.50 -38.23 -14.27
N GLY A 54 -9.83 -38.24 -14.25
CA GLY A 54 -10.62 -38.00 -13.04
C GLY A 54 -10.62 -36.55 -12.55
N GLY A 55 -10.08 -35.62 -13.34
CA GLY A 55 -10.04 -34.21 -13.01
C GLY A 55 -11.33 -33.47 -13.39
N LYS A 56 -11.45 -32.25 -12.87
CA LYS A 56 -12.52 -31.30 -13.17
C LYS A 56 -11.92 -30.03 -13.74
N LEU A 57 -12.34 -29.67 -14.95
CA LEU A 57 -11.97 -28.41 -15.58
C LEU A 57 -12.55 -27.24 -14.76
N LYS A 58 -11.73 -26.22 -14.48
CA LYS A 58 -12.17 -24.97 -13.83
C LYS A 58 -12.23 -23.82 -14.82
N LYS A 59 -11.18 -23.62 -15.63
CA LYS A 59 -11.11 -22.55 -16.62
C LYS A 59 -10.18 -22.93 -17.78
N ASP A 60 -10.61 -22.69 -19.02
CA ASP A 60 -9.73 -22.71 -20.20
C ASP A 60 -9.20 -21.28 -20.44
N PHE A 61 -7.89 -21.16 -20.66
CA PHE A 61 -7.25 -19.88 -20.89
C PHE A 61 -7.19 -19.57 -22.39
N HIS A 62 -7.51 -18.34 -22.78
CA HIS A 62 -7.49 -17.92 -24.18
C HIS A 62 -6.13 -17.36 -24.63
N LEU A 63 -5.35 -16.79 -23.70
CA LEU A 63 -4.04 -16.20 -23.99
C LEU A 63 -2.93 -17.25 -24.13
N ILE A 64 -3.03 -18.31 -23.33
CA ILE A 64 -2.08 -19.42 -23.33
C ILE A 64 -2.82 -20.72 -23.58
N ASN A 65 -2.15 -21.67 -24.21
CA ASN A 65 -2.74 -22.97 -24.46
C ASN A 65 -2.73 -23.86 -23.20
N ALA A 66 -3.51 -23.49 -22.19
CA ALA A 66 -3.55 -24.15 -20.89
C ALA A 66 -4.95 -24.10 -20.28
N VAL A 67 -5.18 -24.97 -19.29
CA VAL A 67 -6.39 -24.95 -18.45
C VAL A 67 -6.01 -24.96 -16.97
N SER A 68 -6.85 -24.37 -16.12
CA SER A 68 -6.87 -24.68 -14.69
C SER A 68 -7.84 -25.83 -14.43
N ALA A 69 -7.43 -26.78 -13.61
CA ALA A 69 -8.23 -27.96 -13.27
C ALA A 69 -7.91 -28.43 -11.85
N SER A 70 -8.88 -29.09 -11.23
CA SER A 70 -8.64 -29.91 -10.03
C SER A 70 -8.43 -31.35 -10.47
N VAL A 71 -7.31 -31.98 -10.11
CA VAL A 71 -6.92 -33.31 -10.58
C VAL A 71 -6.54 -34.19 -9.39
N PRO A 72 -6.98 -35.46 -9.33
CA PRO A 72 -6.52 -36.39 -8.29
C PRO A 72 -4.99 -36.50 -8.29
N GLU A 73 -4.34 -36.27 -7.15
CA GLU A 73 -2.87 -36.22 -7.04
C GLU A 73 -2.21 -37.49 -7.62
N ALA A 74 -2.82 -38.65 -7.38
CA ALA A 74 -2.36 -39.94 -7.88
C ALA A 74 -2.27 -40.03 -9.43
N ASN A 75 -3.03 -39.20 -10.15
CA ASN A 75 -3.09 -39.22 -11.61
C ASN A 75 -2.13 -38.20 -12.26
N ILE A 76 -1.54 -37.28 -11.49
CA ILE A 76 -0.71 -36.20 -12.05
C ILE A 76 0.58 -36.76 -12.67
N GLU A 77 1.25 -37.72 -12.03
CA GLU A 77 2.46 -38.34 -12.57
C GLU A 77 2.21 -39.15 -13.85
N LYS A 78 0.99 -39.70 -14.00
CA LYS A 78 0.55 -40.33 -15.25
C LYS A 78 0.34 -39.27 -16.33
N MET A 79 -0.35 -38.18 -16.00
CA MET A 79 -0.62 -37.09 -16.94
C MET A 79 0.66 -36.42 -17.46
N LYS A 80 1.69 -36.25 -16.60
CA LYS A 80 3.00 -35.70 -17.02
C LYS A 80 3.68 -36.50 -18.15
N LYS A 81 3.31 -37.76 -18.37
CA LYS A 81 3.85 -38.62 -19.44
C LYS A 81 3.07 -38.55 -20.74
N ASP A 82 1.89 -37.90 -20.75
CA ASP A 82 1.08 -37.74 -21.96
C ASP A 82 1.75 -36.75 -22.91
N GLN A 83 2.01 -37.18 -24.15
CA GLN A 83 2.72 -36.39 -25.17
C GLN A 83 1.99 -35.10 -25.58
N ARG A 84 0.69 -34.96 -25.23
CA ARG A 84 -0.09 -33.76 -25.49
C ARG A 84 0.16 -32.66 -24.44
N ILE A 85 0.59 -33.05 -23.24
CA ILE A 85 0.83 -32.14 -22.12
C ILE A 85 2.24 -31.56 -22.22
N LYS A 86 2.32 -30.22 -22.22
CA LYS A 86 3.57 -29.46 -22.21
C LYS A 86 4.11 -29.28 -20.78
N TYR A 87 3.22 -29.02 -19.82
CA TYR A 87 3.57 -28.88 -18.41
C TYR A 87 2.36 -29.10 -17.52
N ILE A 88 2.62 -29.47 -16.26
CA ILE A 88 1.66 -29.41 -15.16
C ILE A 88 2.34 -28.67 -14.01
N VAL A 89 1.78 -27.53 -13.61
CA VAL A 89 2.27 -26.73 -12.48
C VAL A 89 1.14 -26.55 -11.48
N ASN A 90 1.49 -26.25 -10.23
CA ASN A 90 0.48 -25.92 -9.22
C ASN A 90 -0.26 -24.64 -9.62
N ASP A 91 -1.57 -24.63 -9.44
CA ASP A 91 -2.37 -23.40 -9.52
C ASP A 91 -2.06 -22.59 -8.26
N SER A 92 -1.00 -21.78 -8.36
CA SER A 92 -0.42 -21.11 -7.21
C SER A 92 -1.33 -19.97 -6.79
N ILE A 93 -1.63 -19.92 -5.49
CA ILE A 93 -2.38 -18.81 -4.92
C ILE A 93 -1.45 -17.59 -4.88
N PHE A 94 -1.80 -16.56 -5.64
CA PHE A 94 -1.22 -15.24 -5.46
C PHE A 94 -1.98 -14.57 -4.31
N SER A 95 -1.24 -14.04 -3.33
CA SER A 95 -1.80 -13.20 -2.26
C SER A 95 -1.35 -11.76 -2.48
N ALA A 96 -2.16 -10.81 -2.01
CA ALA A 96 -1.71 -9.43 -1.87
C ALA A 96 -0.50 -9.41 -0.93
N ALA A 97 0.51 -8.61 -1.26
CA ALA A 97 1.61 -8.36 -0.35
C ALA A 97 1.08 -7.67 0.92
N ASP A 98 1.65 -8.00 2.08
CA ASP A 98 1.40 -7.28 3.33
C ASP A 98 1.73 -5.79 3.12
N GLU A 99 0.88 -4.86 3.56
CA GLU A 99 0.99 -3.42 3.25
C GLU A 99 2.36 -2.85 3.69
N TYR A 100 2.89 -3.33 4.81
CA TYR A 100 4.23 -2.98 5.30
C TYR A 100 5.34 -3.57 4.43
N SER A 101 5.16 -4.77 3.90
CA SER A 101 6.12 -5.38 2.97
C SER A 101 6.20 -4.63 1.64
N SER A 102 5.12 -3.93 1.26
CA SER A 102 5.07 -3.00 0.13
C SER A 102 5.61 -1.60 0.46
N SER A 103 5.92 -1.32 1.73
CA SER A 103 6.24 0.03 2.25
C SER A 103 7.50 0.03 3.12
N TRP A 104 8.65 -0.34 2.53
CA TRP A 104 9.92 -0.52 3.26
C TRP A 104 10.29 0.68 4.13
N GLY A 105 10.12 1.91 3.63
CA GLY A 105 10.48 3.14 4.35
C GLY A 105 9.62 3.36 5.60
N VAL A 106 8.33 3.04 5.51
CA VAL A 106 7.38 3.13 6.63
C VAL A 106 7.76 2.16 7.74
N GLN A 107 8.22 0.96 7.36
CA GLN A 107 8.76 -0.01 8.30
C GLN A 107 10.11 0.44 8.88
N TYR A 108 11.01 0.95 8.02
CA TYR A 108 12.37 1.35 8.40
C TYR A 108 12.39 2.42 9.48
N ILE A 109 11.50 3.42 9.40
CA ILE A 109 11.39 4.48 10.41
C ILE A 109 10.65 4.04 11.69
N GLY A 110 10.20 2.78 11.77
CA GLY A 110 9.57 2.22 12.95
C GLY A 110 8.09 2.57 13.14
N SER A 111 7.34 2.82 12.05
CA SER A 111 5.91 3.17 12.15
C SER A 111 5.03 2.02 12.66
N GLN A 112 5.36 0.77 12.31
CA GLN A 112 4.56 -0.40 12.67
C GLN A 112 4.37 -0.56 14.21
N PRO A 113 5.42 -0.50 15.06
CA PRO A 113 5.26 -0.45 16.51
C PRO A 113 4.39 0.70 17.04
N VAL A 114 4.33 1.83 16.35
CA VAL A 114 3.50 2.99 16.74
C VAL A 114 2.03 2.74 16.37
N HIS A 115 1.78 2.22 15.17
CA HIS A 115 0.44 1.84 14.70
C HIS A 115 -0.19 0.76 15.60
N THR A 116 0.58 -0.23 16.03
CA THR A 116 0.09 -1.28 16.96
C THR A 116 -0.33 -0.75 18.34
N GLN A 117 0.11 0.46 18.72
CA GLN A 117 -0.35 1.15 19.92
C GLN A 117 -1.63 1.99 19.68
N GLY A 118 -2.17 1.98 18.46
CA GLY A 118 -3.33 2.77 18.05
C GLY A 118 -3.01 4.23 17.73
N ILE A 119 -1.73 4.59 17.62
CA ILE A 119 -1.28 5.94 17.23
C ILE A 119 -1.06 5.93 15.72
N ASN A 120 -1.88 6.64 14.98
CA ASN A 120 -1.89 6.62 13.50
C ASN A 120 -2.05 8.01 12.87
N GLY A 121 -1.91 9.09 13.65
CA GLY A 121 -2.09 10.46 13.16
C GLY A 121 -3.53 10.98 13.14
N ALA A 122 -4.50 10.23 13.70
CA ALA A 122 -5.88 10.68 13.81
C ALA A 122 -5.99 12.10 14.42
N GLY A 123 -6.72 12.98 13.74
CA GLY A 123 -6.94 14.37 14.13
C GLY A 123 -5.88 15.36 13.65
N VAL A 124 -4.79 14.89 13.02
CA VAL A 124 -3.77 15.75 12.41
C VAL A 124 -4.16 16.11 10.98
N LYS A 125 -4.09 17.39 10.63
CA LYS A 125 -4.34 17.95 9.29
C LYS A 125 -3.02 18.27 8.59
N ILE A 126 -2.79 17.68 7.43
CA ILE A 126 -1.56 17.83 6.66
C ILE A 126 -1.89 18.40 5.28
N ALA A 127 -1.35 19.58 4.98
CA ALA A 127 -1.39 20.16 3.65
C ALA A 127 -0.20 19.66 2.83
N VAL A 128 -0.50 19.05 1.69
CA VAL A 128 0.49 18.57 0.71
C VAL A 128 0.54 19.61 -0.41
N LEU A 129 1.59 20.44 -0.40
CA LEU A 129 1.83 21.46 -1.42
C LEU A 129 2.61 20.82 -2.57
N ASP A 130 1.90 20.43 -3.63
CA ASP A 130 2.44 19.55 -4.67
C ASP A 130 1.65 19.66 -6.01
N THR A 131 1.65 18.62 -6.84
CA THR A 131 0.94 18.53 -8.13
C THR A 131 -0.56 18.24 -8.01
N GLY A 132 -1.10 18.09 -6.81
CA GLY A 132 -2.48 17.67 -6.56
C GLY A 132 -2.56 16.26 -5.96
N ILE A 133 -3.78 15.73 -5.81
CA ILE A 133 -4.01 14.36 -5.34
C ILE A 133 -5.10 13.70 -6.19
N ASP A 134 -4.89 12.46 -6.62
CA ASP A 134 -5.97 11.56 -7.03
C ASP A 134 -6.82 11.22 -5.80
N TYR A 135 -7.77 12.09 -5.49
CA TYR A 135 -8.67 11.93 -4.36
C TYR A 135 -9.73 10.84 -4.59
N ASN A 136 -9.75 10.20 -5.77
CA ASN A 136 -10.56 9.01 -6.04
C ASN A 136 -9.79 7.71 -5.82
N HIS A 137 -8.47 7.78 -5.59
CA HIS A 137 -7.64 6.61 -5.33
C HIS A 137 -8.20 5.82 -4.14
N SER A 138 -8.34 4.51 -4.31
CA SER A 138 -9.03 3.67 -3.32
C SER A 138 -8.39 3.70 -1.93
N ASP A 139 -7.08 4.00 -1.90
CA ASP A 139 -6.23 4.04 -0.70
C ASP A 139 -6.12 5.43 -0.05
N LEU A 140 -6.68 6.47 -0.68
CA LEU A 140 -6.61 7.87 -0.22
C LEU A 140 -7.99 8.52 -0.06
N LYS A 141 -9.01 8.03 -0.76
CA LYS A 141 -10.32 8.71 -0.83
C LYS A 141 -10.97 8.96 0.53
N ASN A 142 -10.74 8.13 1.56
CA ASN A 142 -11.38 8.34 2.85
C ASN A 142 -10.58 9.25 3.79
N ILE A 143 -9.26 9.40 3.56
CA ILE A 143 -8.39 10.31 4.33
C ILE A 143 -8.26 11.69 3.70
N TYR A 144 -8.54 11.83 2.40
CA TYR A 144 -8.63 13.13 1.73
C TYR A 144 -9.78 13.96 2.30
N LYS A 145 -9.52 15.24 2.61
CA LYS A 145 -10.50 16.17 3.21
C LYS A 145 -10.71 17.48 2.45
N GLY A 146 -10.21 17.58 1.23
CA GLY A 146 -10.37 18.75 0.37
C GLY A 146 -9.05 19.42 0.03
N GLY A 147 -9.12 20.61 -0.55
CA GLY A 147 -7.95 21.29 -1.03
C GLY A 147 -8.27 22.46 -1.97
N TYR A 148 -7.25 22.99 -2.63
CA TYR A 148 -7.39 24.07 -3.61
C TYR A 148 -6.32 23.97 -4.69
N ASP A 149 -6.70 24.30 -5.92
CA ASP A 149 -5.80 24.37 -7.07
C ASP A 149 -5.41 25.82 -7.36
N PHE A 150 -4.16 26.18 -7.10
CA PHE A 150 -3.61 27.50 -7.42
C PHE A 150 -3.08 27.60 -8.85
N ILE A 151 -2.91 26.49 -9.56
CA ILE A 151 -2.52 26.46 -10.97
C ILE A 151 -3.70 26.89 -11.84
N ASN A 152 -4.87 26.29 -11.62
CA ASN A 152 -6.09 26.61 -12.38
C ASN A 152 -7.02 27.60 -11.65
N ASN A 153 -6.71 27.93 -10.40
CA ASN A 153 -7.47 28.82 -9.53
C ASN A 153 -8.92 28.37 -9.32
N ASP A 154 -9.09 27.13 -8.89
CA ASP A 154 -10.39 26.51 -8.62
C ASP A 154 -10.29 25.52 -7.44
N PRO A 155 -11.42 24.98 -6.93
CA PRO A 155 -11.42 24.07 -5.80
C PRO A 155 -11.19 22.59 -6.19
N ASP A 156 -10.65 22.29 -7.37
CA ASP A 156 -10.39 20.93 -7.87
C ASP A 156 -8.88 20.63 -7.99
N PRO A 157 -8.20 20.27 -6.88
CA PRO A 157 -6.76 19.99 -6.86
C PRO A 157 -6.43 18.57 -7.35
N TRP A 158 -7.01 18.17 -8.47
CA TRP A 158 -6.77 16.87 -9.09
C TRP A 158 -5.30 16.75 -9.54
N ASP A 159 -4.71 15.57 -9.35
CA ASP A 159 -3.35 15.29 -9.81
C ASP A 159 -3.36 14.94 -11.31
N ASP A 160 -3.01 15.92 -12.14
CA ASP A 160 -2.86 15.78 -13.58
C ASP A 160 -1.40 15.50 -14.02
N ASN A 161 -0.47 15.37 -13.07
CA ASN A 161 0.92 14.96 -13.30
C ASN A 161 1.06 13.44 -13.56
N CYS A 162 -0.06 12.77 -13.87
CA CYS A 162 -0.17 11.35 -14.16
C CYS A 162 -0.07 11.01 -15.66
N LEU A 163 0.01 12.02 -16.53
CA LEU A 163 -0.34 11.88 -17.95
C LEU A 163 0.81 11.45 -18.88
N SER A 164 1.99 11.09 -18.37
CA SER A 164 3.09 10.58 -19.20
C SER A 164 3.89 9.46 -18.55
N TYR A 165 4.51 8.60 -19.37
CA TYR A 165 5.38 7.51 -18.90
C TYR A 165 6.59 8.00 -18.06
N PHE A 166 6.93 9.29 -18.15
CA PHE A 166 8.01 9.93 -17.40
C PHE A 166 7.50 10.82 -16.24
N GLN A 167 6.19 10.94 -16.06
CA GLN A 167 5.58 11.75 -15.01
C GLN A 167 4.76 10.83 -14.10
N THR A 168 5.13 10.81 -12.83
CA THR A 168 4.38 10.11 -11.79
C THR A 168 3.42 11.10 -11.17
N CYS A 169 2.20 10.70 -10.83
CA CYS A 169 1.28 11.44 -9.96
C CYS A 169 1.99 11.81 -8.63
N HIS A 170 2.77 12.89 -8.61
CA HIS A 170 3.81 13.09 -7.61
C HIS A 170 3.17 13.41 -6.26
N GLY A 171 2.24 14.36 -6.22
CA GLY A 171 1.48 14.69 -5.02
C GLY A 171 0.63 13.52 -4.51
N THR A 172 0.05 12.72 -5.40
CA THR A 172 -0.65 11.48 -5.02
C THR A 172 0.29 10.49 -4.33
N HIS A 173 1.48 10.28 -4.90
CA HIS A 173 2.49 9.36 -4.34
C HIS A 173 3.01 9.84 -2.98
N VAL A 174 3.33 11.14 -2.86
CA VAL A 174 3.71 11.77 -1.59
C VAL A 174 2.61 11.58 -0.55
N SER A 175 1.35 11.80 -0.93
CA SER A 175 0.21 11.63 -0.03
C SER A 175 0.03 10.17 0.43
N GLY A 176 0.29 9.20 -0.45
CA GLY A 176 0.32 7.77 -0.10
C GLY A 176 1.37 7.44 0.96
N ILE A 177 2.60 7.95 0.81
CA ILE A 177 3.64 7.76 1.83
C ILE A 177 3.21 8.33 3.18
N ILE A 178 2.57 9.50 3.18
CA ILE A 178 2.15 10.15 4.42
C ILE A 178 1.02 9.36 5.08
N ALA A 179 -0.04 8.99 4.35
CA ALA A 179 -1.29 8.58 5.00
C ALA A 179 -2.15 7.56 4.24
N ALA A 180 -1.60 6.82 3.27
CA ALA A 180 -2.33 5.69 2.68
C ALA A 180 -2.98 4.83 3.78
N GLU A 181 -4.25 4.51 3.59
CA GLU A 181 -5.07 3.88 4.60
C GLU A 181 -4.54 2.48 4.97
N GLN A 182 -4.72 2.07 6.21
CA GLN A 182 -4.51 0.68 6.59
C GLN A 182 -5.80 -0.11 6.30
N ASN A 183 -5.87 -0.81 5.17
CA ASN A 183 -7.12 -1.38 4.63
C ASN A 183 -6.96 -2.75 3.93
N ASP A 184 -5.84 -3.44 4.16
CA ASP A 184 -5.49 -4.77 3.64
C ASP A 184 -5.21 -4.82 2.12
N PHE A 185 -4.98 -3.69 1.45
CA PHE A 185 -4.52 -3.65 0.06
C PHE A 185 -3.59 -2.46 -0.20
N GLY A 186 -2.84 -2.51 -1.31
CA GLY A 186 -1.98 -1.38 -1.68
C GLY A 186 -0.79 -1.21 -0.73
N VAL A 187 -0.68 -0.03 -0.13
CA VAL A 187 0.41 0.39 0.77
C VAL A 187 -0.17 0.98 2.05
N ILE A 188 0.66 1.20 3.06
CA ILE A 188 0.25 1.89 4.28
C ILE A 188 1.11 3.13 4.47
N GLY A 189 0.49 4.26 4.82
CA GLY A 189 1.19 5.49 5.13
C GLY A 189 1.85 5.48 6.51
N VAL A 190 2.70 6.47 6.77
CA VAL A 190 3.31 6.71 8.10
C VAL A 190 2.27 7.14 9.14
N ALA A 191 1.20 7.80 8.71
CA ALA A 191 0.12 8.31 9.54
C ALA A 191 -1.24 8.01 8.88
N PRO A 192 -1.66 6.73 8.82
CA PRO A 192 -2.81 6.28 8.03
C PRO A 192 -4.17 6.82 8.54
N GLY A 193 -4.21 7.46 9.71
CA GLY A 193 -5.38 8.15 10.25
C GLY A 193 -5.37 9.67 10.08
N ALA A 194 -4.31 10.24 9.51
CA ALA A 194 -4.22 11.69 9.28
C ALA A 194 -5.21 12.14 8.20
N SER A 195 -5.60 13.42 8.27
CA SER A 195 -6.39 14.07 7.22
C SER A 195 -5.47 14.78 6.23
N ILE A 196 -5.53 14.38 4.96
CA ILE A 196 -4.71 14.98 3.91
C ILE A 196 -5.52 16.01 3.12
N TYR A 197 -4.87 17.15 2.86
CA TYR A 197 -5.39 18.23 2.03
C TYR A 197 -4.48 18.47 0.83
N ALA A 198 -5.06 18.50 -0.37
CA ALA A 198 -4.32 18.76 -1.60
C ALA A 198 -4.20 20.26 -1.85
N VAL A 199 -2.98 20.78 -1.87
CA VAL A 199 -2.73 22.20 -2.21
C VAL A 199 -1.90 22.21 -3.48
N LYS A 200 -2.59 22.25 -4.63
CA LYS A 200 -1.91 22.13 -5.93
C LYS A 200 -1.23 23.45 -6.27
N VAL A 201 0.10 23.44 -6.19
CA VAL A 201 0.98 24.58 -6.48
C VAL A 201 1.98 24.27 -7.60
N LEU A 202 1.99 23.02 -8.07
CA LEU A 202 2.77 22.54 -9.22
C LEU A 202 1.84 22.11 -10.36
N ASP A 203 2.19 22.47 -11.59
CA ASP A 203 1.46 22.11 -12.81
C ASP A 203 1.66 20.62 -13.18
N ALA A 204 1.03 20.20 -14.28
CA ALA A 204 1.18 18.86 -14.83
C ALA A 204 2.61 18.51 -15.24
N GLY A 205 3.53 19.48 -15.36
CA GLY A 205 4.96 19.25 -15.59
C GLY A 205 5.76 19.11 -14.29
N GLY A 206 5.16 19.32 -13.12
CA GLY A 206 5.84 19.36 -11.82
C GLY A 206 6.47 20.72 -11.50
N PHE A 207 6.06 21.79 -12.20
CA PHE A 207 6.64 23.13 -12.01
C PHE A 207 5.64 24.10 -11.39
N GLY A 208 6.13 24.98 -10.52
CA GLY A 208 5.32 26.01 -9.88
C GLY A 208 6.12 27.26 -9.59
N ALA A 209 5.48 28.42 -9.70
CA ALA A 209 6.10 29.68 -9.35
C ALA A 209 6.12 29.88 -7.83
N ALA A 210 7.13 30.59 -7.31
CA ALA A 210 7.21 30.94 -5.88
C ALA A 210 5.93 31.62 -5.35
N SER A 211 5.26 32.43 -6.18
CA SER A 211 3.99 33.06 -5.81
C SER A 211 2.87 32.07 -5.53
N LEU A 212 2.83 30.93 -6.24
CA LEU A 212 1.82 29.89 -6.02
C LEU A 212 2.13 29.07 -4.77
N VAL A 213 3.42 28.80 -4.52
CA VAL A 213 3.87 28.16 -3.27
C VAL A 213 3.51 29.03 -2.07
N ILE A 214 3.76 30.34 -2.13
CA ILE A 214 3.36 31.29 -1.09
C ILE A 214 1.84 31.28 -0.88
N ALA A 215 1.04 31.32 -1.95
CA ALA A 215 -0.42 31.24 -1.85
C ALA A 215 -0.89 29.93 -1.20
N GLY A 216 -0.22 28.80 -1.50
CA GLY A 216 -0.47 27.53 -0.83
C GLY A 216 -0.14 27.54 0.67
N ILE A 217 0.96 28.21 1.06
CA ILE A 217 1.33 28.39 2.47
C ILE A 217 0.28 29.25 3.19
N GLU A 218 -0.15 30.36 2.58
CA GLU A 218 -1.21 31.21 3.13
C GLU A 218 -2.52 30.44 3.30
N TRP A 219 -2.89 29.61 2.32
CA TRP A 219 -4.06 28.75 2.40
C TRP A 219 -3.96 27.78 3.57
N ALA A 220 -2.79 27.15 3.78
CA ALA A 220 -2.58 26.20 4.87
C ALA A 220 -2.70 26.89 6.25
N VAL A 221 -2.16 28.10 6.39
CA VAL A 221 -2.33 28.91 7.61
C VAL A 221 -3.80 29.28 7.83
N ALA A 222 -4.46 29.81 6.80
CA ALA A 222 -5.85 30.25 6.87
C ALA A 222 -6.84 29.10 7.16
N ASN A 223 -6.46 27.87 6.87
CA ASN A 223 -7.27 26.67 7.13
C ASN A 223 -6.82 25.90 8.38
N ASP A 224 -5.99 26.48 9.25
CA ASP A 224 -5.51 25.84 10.49
C ASP A 224 -4.93 24.43 10.25
N MET A 225 -4.01 24.32 9.29
CA MET A 225 -3.25 23.08 9.07
C MET A 225 -2.26 22.86 10.21
N ASN A 226 -1.93 21.60 10.53
CA ASN A 226 -0.91 21.29 11.53
C ASN A 226 0.48 21.14 10.90
N ILE A 227 0.53 20.60 9.68
CA ILE A 227 1.77 20.32 8.96
C ILE A 227 1.62 20.78 7.51
N ILE A 228 2.68 21.39 6.98
CA ILE A 228 2.88 21.65 5.56
C ILE A 228 4.01 20.74 5.06
N SER A 229 3.70 19.90 4.08
CA SER A 229 4.67 19.03 3.39
C SER A 229 4.94 19.57 1.99
N MET A 230 6.20 19.83 1.69
CA MET A 230 6.67 20.42 0.44
C MET A 230 7.74 19.52 -0.20
N SER A 231 7.31 18.55 -1.00
CA SER A 231 8.22 17.68 -1.77
C SER A 231 8.68 18.38 -3.06
N LEU A 232 9.16 19.61 -2.92
CA LEU A 232 9.57 20.50 -3.99
C LEU A 232 10.84 21.23 -3.55
N ALA A 233 11.59 21.76 -4.53
CA ALA A 233 12.86 22.42 -4.27
C ALA A 233 13.18 23.47 -5.35
N SER A 234 13.96 24.46 -4.96
CA SER A 234 14.52 25.51 -5.83
C SER A 234 15.96 25.84 -5.40
N ASP A 235 16.82 26.15 -6.38
CA ASP A 235 18.16 26.68 -6.12
C ASP A 235 18.15 28.17 -5.72
N GLU A 236 17.02 28.86 -5.89
CA GLU A 236 16.90 30.30 -5.64
C GLU A 236 16.49 30.58 -4.19
N ASP A 237 17.34 31.34 -3.48
CA ASP A 237 16.95 31.98 -2.22
C ASP A 237 15.98 33.13 -2.53
N ASN A 238 14.76 33.02 -2.03
CA ASN A 238 13.69 33.96 -2.30
C ASN A 238 13.15 34.57 -0.99
N ALA A 239 13.43 35.85 -0.78
CA ALA A 239 13.03 36.57 0.43
C ALA A 239 11.52 36.50 0.73
N ALA A 240 10.67 36.48 -0.30
CA ALA A 240 9.21 36.37 -0.10
C ALA A 240 8.80 34.97 0.37
N VAL A 241 9.45 33.92 -0.15
CA VAL A 241 9.24 32.53 0.33
C VAL A 241 9.74 32.40 1.77
N LEU A 242 10.90 32.96 2.10
CA LEU A 242 11.43 33.01 3.47
C LEU A 242 10.44 33.68 4.44
N GLU A 243 9.89 34.85 4.08
CA GLU A 243 8.89 35.52 4.90
C GLU A 243 7.63 34.66 5.10
N ALA A 244 7.15 34.00 4.05
CA ALA A 244 5.97 33.13 4.11
C ALA A 244 6.19 31.91 5.00
N VAL A 245 7.31 31.19 4.88
CA VAL A 245 7.60 30.02 5.73
C VAL A 245 7.79 30.42 7.19
N ASN A 246 8.42 31.57 7.46
CA ASN A 246 8.56 32.09 8.83
C ASN A 246 7.20 32.48 9.43
N ALA A 247 6.32 33.08 8.65
CA ALA A 247 4.97 33.41 9.09
C ALA A 247 4.17 32.14 9.45
N ALA A 248 4.22 31.11 8.60
CA ALA A 248 3.58 29.83 8.86
C ALA A 248 4.15 29.14 10.11
N TYR A 249 5.47 29.12 10.26
CA TYR A 249 6.14 28.58 11.44
C TYR A 249 5.70 29.29 12.73
N ASN A 250 5.68 30.62 12.71
CA ASN A 250 5.26 31.43 13.86
C ASN A 250 3.77 31.29 14.19
N SER A 251 2.95 30.82 13.24
CA SER A 251 1.55 30.45 13.48
C SER A 251 1.38 29.05 14.11
N GLY A 252 2.47 28.32 14.33
CA GLY A 252 2.47 27.01 14.97
C GLY A 252 2.40 25.82 14.01
N ILE A 253 2.61 26.04 12.71
CA ILE A 253 2.60 24.98 11.69
C ILE A 253 4.01 24.39 11.55
N LEU A 254 4.09 23.06 11.55
CA LEU A 254 5.33 22.36 11.23
C LEU A 254 5.55 22.34 9.71
N LEU A 255 6.70 22.81 9.24
CA LEU A 255 7.06 22.78 7.82
C LEU A 255 8.13 21.72 7.56
N VAL A 256 7.92 20.91 6.54
CA VAL A 256 8.85 19.87 6.08
C VAL A 256 9.05 20.03 4.58
N ALA A 257 10.30 20.02 4.13
CA ALA A 257 10.63 20.14 2.71
C ALA A 257 11.77 19.22 2.27
N ALA A 258 11.75 18.84 0.99
CA ALA A 258 12.81 18.06 0.38
C ALA A 258 14.12 18.88 0.33
N GLY A 259 15.22 18.27 0.75
CA GLY A 259 16.54 18.91 0.75
C GLY A 259 17.13 19.13 -0.65
N GLY A 260 16.53 18.53 -1.68
CA GLY A 260 16.96 18.60 -3.07
C GLY A 260 17.58 17.32 -3.59
N ASN A 261 17.68 17.22 -4.93
CA ASN A 261 18.21 16.05 -5.65
C ASN A 261 19.46 16.38 -6.47
N THR A 262 20.25 17.36 -6.03
CA THR A 262 21.51 17.73 -6.67
C THR A 262 22.67 16.99 -6.03
N ASP A 263 23.36 16.15 -6.81
CA ASP A 263 24.48 15.34 -6.33
C ASP A 263 25.60 16.22 -5.75
N GLY A 264 25.82 16.12 -4.43
CA GLY A 264 26.82 16.93 -3.72
C GLY A 264 26.51 18.43 -3.63
N GLY A 265 25.26 18.82 -3.91
CA GLY A 265 24.77 20.19 -3.79
C GLY A 265 24.48 20.61 -2.36
N SER A 266 24.30 21.92 -2.15
CA SER A 266 23.75 22.46 -0.91
C SER A 266 22.27 22.12 -0.78
N VAL A 267 21.76 22.11 0.45
CA VAL A 267 20.31 22.05 0.71
C VAL A 267 19.61 23.14 -0.09
N GLN A 268 18.56 22.76 -0.82
CA GLN A 268 17.76 23.66 -1.65
C GLN A 268 16.64 24.34 -0.85
N TYR A 269 16.02 25.38 -1.42
CA TYR A 269 14.93 26.12 -0.78
C TYR A 269 13.55 25.51 -1.12
N PRO A 270 12.58 25.51 -0.19
CA PRO A 270 12.60 26.18 1.11
C PRO A 270 13.26 25.36 2.25
N ALA A 271 13.73 24.14 2.01
CA ALA A 271 14.30 23.28 3.05
C ALA A 271 15.52 23.89 3.77
N ALA A 272 16.28 24.74 3.09
CA ALA A 272 17.45 25.40 3.67
C ALA A 272 17.12 26.51 4.70
N TYR A 273 15.84 26.89 4.86
CA TYR A 273 15.44 27.88 5.86
C TYR A 273 15.31 27.25 7.26
N ASP A 274 15.80 27.95 8.29
CA ASP A 274 15.81 27.47 9.69
C ASP A 274 14.42 27.10 10.23
N SER A 275 13.36 27.68 9.67
CA SER A 275 11.97 27.40 10.04
C SER A 275 11.40 26.12 9.41
N VAL A 276 12.18 25.41 8.60
CA VAL A 276 11.74 24.24 7.81
C VAL A 276 12.63 23.04 8.12
N ILE A 277 12.02 21.88 8.33
CA ILE A 277 12.77 20.62 8.45
C ILE A 277 13.19 20.18 7.05
N ALA A 278 14.51 20.19 6.80
CA ALA A 278 15.11 19.63 5.60
C ALA A 278 15.18 18.10 5.68
N VAL A 279 14.68 17.40 4.65
CA VAL A 279 14.68 15.94 4.57
C VAL A 279 15.50 15.46 3.37
N ALA A 280 16.48 14.60 3.63
CA ALA A 280 17.27 13.92 2.61
C ALA A 280 16.77 12.48 2.36
N ALA A 281 17.32 11.81 1.34
CA ALA A 281 16.99 10.44 1.00
C ALA A 281 18.09 9.46 1.45
N ILE A 282 17.68 8.24 1.79
CA ILE A 282 18.53 7.07 1.99
C ILE A 282 17.97 5.90 1.18
N ASP A 283 18.80 4.91 0.91
CA ASP A 283 18.39 3.67 0.24
C ASP A 283 18.30 2.49 1.21
N GLN A 284 17.76 1.38 0.71
CA GLN A 284 17.82 0.10 1.39
C GLN A 284 19.17 -0.55 1.09
N ALA A 285 19.96 -0.81 2.14
CA ALA A 285 21.27 -1.45 2.05
C ALA A 285 21.20 -2.95 1.68
#